data_AF-A0A355DDJ3-F1
#
_entry.id   AF-A0A355DDJ3-F1
#
_cell.length_a   1.000
_cell.length_b   1.000
_cell.length_c   1.000
_cell.angle_alpha   90.00
_cell.angle_beta   90.00
_cell.angle_gamma   90.00
#
_symmetry.space_group_name_H-M   'P 1'
#
loop_
_entity.id
_entity.type
_entity.pdbx_description
1 polymer ?
#
loop_
_entity_poly.entity_id
_entity_poly.type
_entity_poly.pdbx_seq_one_letter_code
_entity_poly.pdbx_strand_id
1 'polypeptide(L)' 'MISMVQGLRERLTSLVGPHLAAAMVPLVAVLAAFLVGAVMLFALGANPIEGYAALLDGAFGDADALADTAV' A
#
# COMPACT_ATOMS: atom_id res chain seq x y z
N MET A 1 -9.66 -43.13 3.84
CA MET A 1 -10.39 -42.06 3.13
C MET A 1 -10.38 -40.72 3.88
N ILE A 2 -10.49 -40.72 5.22
CA ILE A 2 -10.50 -39.50 6.05
C ILE A 2 -9.11 -38.82 6.18
N SER A 3 -8.00 -39.58 6.15
CA SER A 3 -6.64 -39.05 6.30
C SER A 3 -6.15 -38.17 5.14
N MET A 4 -6.59 -38.45 3.91
CA MET A 4 -6.17 -37.70 2.71
C MET A 4 -6.76 -36.27 2.69
N VAL A 5 -7.96 -36.09 3.25
CA VAL A 5 -8.66 -34.79 3.31
C VAL A 5 -8.05 -33.86 4.38
N GLN A 6 -7.49 -34.42 5.45
CA GLN A 6 -6.88 -33.62 6.53
C GLN A 6 -5.54 -32.99 6.12
N GLY A 7 -4.68 -33.73 5.42
CA GLY A 7 -3.40 -33.20 4.95
C GLY A 7 -3.54 -32.05 3.94
N LEU A 8 -4.62 -32.03 3.12
CA LEU A 8 -4.92 -30.92 2.22
C LEU A 8 -5.38 -29.67 2.99
N ARG A 9 -6.19 -29.85 4.04
CA ARG A 9 -6.67 -28.73 4.87
C ARG A 9 -5.54 -28.05 5.63
N GLU A 10 -4.59 -28.81 6.19
CA GLU A 10 -3.41 -28.27 6.88
C GLU A 10 -2.48 -27.50 5.94
N ARG A 11 -2.32 -27.97 4.70
CA ARG A 11 -1.56 -27.27 3.66
C ARG A 11 -2.25 -25.98 3.21
N LEU A 12 -3.57 -25.98 3.11
CA LEU A 12 -4.34 -24.78 2.74
C LEU A 12 -4.30 -23.72 3.85
N THR A 13 -4.40 -24.12 5.11
CA THR A 13 -4.30 -23.17 6.25
C THR A 13 -2.88 -22.65 6.45
N SER A 14 -1.83 -23.44 6.19
CA SER A 14 -0.44 -22.97 6.28
C SER A 14 -0.04 -21.99 5.17
N LEU A 15 -0.70 -22.05 4.01
CA LEU A 15 -0.45 -21.16 2.88
C LEU A 15 -1.25 -19.85 2.97
N VAL A 16 -2.50 -19.90 3.43
CA VAL A 16 -3.42 -18.74 3.42
C VAL A 16 -3.40 -17.98 4.74
N GLY A 17 -3.25 -18.66 5.87
CA GLY A 17 -3.36 -18.08 7.22
C GLY A 17 -2.34 -16.98 7.57
N PRO A 18 -1.04 -17.12 7.23
CA PRO A 18 -0.03 -16.14 7.63
C PRO A 18 -0.03 -14.85 6.78
N HIS A 19 -0.39 -14.96 5.48
CA HIS A 19 -0.19 -13.87 4.51
C HIS A 19 -1.18 -12.72 4.66
N LEU A 20 -2.44 -12.98 5.04
CA LEU A 20 -3.44 -11.92 5.20
C LEU A 20 -3.14 -11.04 6.43
N ALA A 21 -2.75 -11.65 7.56
CA ALA A 21 -2.34 -10.89 8.75
C ALA A 21 -1.07 -10.08 8.50
N ALA A 22 -0.15 -10.60 7.66
CA ALA A 22 1.08 -9.91 7.30
C ALA A 22 0.85 -8.66 6.44
N ALA A 23 -0.23 -8.59 5.64
CA ALA A 23 -0.52 -7.43 4.78
C ALA A 23 -1.21 -6.26 5.51
N MET A 24 -1.80 -6.51 6.68
CA MET A 24 -2.47 -5.47 7.48
C MET A 24 -1.49 -4.50 8.12
N VAL A 25 -0.34 -5.00 8.57
CA VAL A 25 0.73 -4.20 9.18
C VAL A 25 1.26 -3.12 8.22
N PRO A 26 1.71 -3.43 6.98
CA PRO A 26 2.20 -2.42 6.06
C PRO A 26 1.10 -1.45 5.62
N LEU A 27 -0.15 -1.91 5.46
CA LEU A 27 -1.25 -1.01 5.11
C LEU A 27 -1.48 0.08 6.17
N VAL A 28 -1.52 -0.30 7.45
CA VAL A 28 -1.65 0.65 8.55
C VAL A 28 -0.44 1.57 8.65
N ALA A 29 0.77 1.05 8.40
CA ALA A 29 1.98 1.87 8.38
C ALA A 29 1.95 2.95 7.30
N VAL A 30 1.50 2.62 6.09
CA VAL A 30 1.33 3.58 5.00
C VAL A 30 0.32 4.66 5.39
N LEU A 31 -0.85 4.27 5.89
CA LEU A 31 -1.87 5.23 6.33
C LEU A 31 -1.36 6.15 7.46
N ALA A 32 -0.62 5.60 8.42
CA ALA A 32 -0.01 6.39 9.48
C ALA A 32 1.02 7.40 8.94
N ALA A 33 1.84 6.99 7.96
CA ALA A 33 2.80 7.90 7.30
C ALA A 33 2.08 9.06 6.59
N PHE A 34 1.01 8.78 5.85
CA PHE A 34 0.17 9.82 5.24
C PHE A 34 -0.54 10.69 6.29
N LEU A 35 -0.86 10.18 7.47
CA LEU A 35 -1.44 11.02 8.51
C LEU A 35 -0.39 11.99 9.09
N VAL A 36 0.81 11.48 9.39
CA VAL A 36 1.92 12.28 9.92
C VAL A 36 2.34 13.37 8.93
N GLY A 37 2.48 13.03 7.65
CA GLY A 37 2.77 14.01 6.60
C GLY A 37 1.70 15.09 6.48
N ALA A 38 0.42 14.72 6.62
CA ALA A 38 -0.69 15.67 6.50
C ALA A 38 -0.70 16.65 7.67
N VAL A 39 -0.43 16.16 8.89
CA VAL A 39 -0.26 17.01 10.07
C VAL A 39 0.91 17.98 9.88
N MET A 40 2.03 17.52 9.31
CA MET A 40 3.15 18.42 9.00
C MET A 40 2.78 19.50 7.99
N LEU A 41 2.15 19.13 6.86
CA LEU A 41 1.71 20.09 5.84
C LEU A 41 0.74 21.12 6.44
N PHE A 42 -0.21 20.66 7.24
CA PHE A 42 -1.14 21.53 7.94
C PHE A 42 -0.44 22.47 8.91
N ALA A 43 0.55 21.98 9.68
CA ALA A 43 1.35 22.81 10.58
C ALA A 43 2.17 23.88 9.84
N LEU A 44 2.54 23.64 8.59
CA LEU A 44 3.20 24.59 7.69
C LEU A 44 2.22 25.58 7.03
N GLY A 45 0.91 25.45 7.29
CA GLY A 45 -0.13 26.27 6.66
C GLY A 45 -0.46 25.86 5.23
N ALA A 46 0.02 24.70 4.77
CA ALA A 46 -0.29 24.14 3.45
C ALA A 46 -1.53 23.22 3.53
N ASN A 47 -2.26 23.12 2.42
CA ASN A 47 -3.33 22.14 2.28
C ASN A 47 -2.72 20.74 2.05
N PRO A 48 -2.96 19.75 2.93
CA PRO A 48 -2.39 18.41 2.77
C PRO A 48 -2.77 17.71 1.48
N ILE A 49 -3.99 17.93 0.98
CA ILE A 49 -4.49 17.32 -0.25
C ILE A 49 -3.71 17.86 -1.45
N GLU A 50 -3.53 19.19 -1.53
CA GLU A 50 -2.72 19.82 -2.57
C GLU A 50 -1.25 19.39 -2.47
N GLY A 51 -0.71 19.28 -1.25
CA GLY A 51 0.65 18.79 -1.03
C GLY A 51 0.85 17.36 -1.55
N TYR A 52 -0.09 16.46 -1.31
CA TYR A 52 -0.02 15.09 -1.85
C TYR A 52 -0.22 15.01 -3.35
N ALA A 53 -1.08 15.85 -3.93
CA ALA A 53 -1.18 15.98 -5.38
C ALA A 53 0.17 16.43 -5.98
N ALA A 54 0.81 17.45 -5.39
CA ALA A 54 2.11 17.92 -5.82
C ALA A 54 3.23 16.86 -5.66
N LEU A 55 3.15 15.98 -4.64
CA LEU A 55 4.08 14.85 -4.52
C LEU A 55 3.91 13.84 -5.65
N LEU A 56 2.67 13.55 -6.07
CA LEU A 56 2.41 12.67 -7.21
C LEU A 56 2.91 13.29 -8.51
N ASP A 57 2.59 14.57 -8.75
CA ASP A 57 3.08 15.30 -9.91
C ASP A 57 4.61 15.39 -9.94
N GLY A 58 5.26 15.56 -8.78
CA GLY A 58 6.72 15.58 -8.68
C GLY A 58 7.38 14.20 -8.86
N ALA A 59 6.72 13.12 -8.46
CA ALA A 59 7.24 11.77 -8.56
C ALA A 59 7.11 11.19 -9.99
N PHE A 60 6.02 11.53 -10.67
CA PHE A 60 5.65 10.96 -11.97
C PHE A 60 5.84 11.94 -13.13
N GLY A 61 5.78 13.25 -12.86
CA GLY A 61 5.89 14.27 -13.89
C GLY A 61 4.68 14.26 -14.83
N ASP A 62 4.94 14.43 -16.11
CA ASP A 62 3.92 14.46 -17.14
C ASP A 62 3.53 13.05 -17.62
N ALA A 63 2.23 12.82 -17.79
CA ALA A 63 1.70 11.52 -18.18
C ALA A 63 2.13 11.10 -19.60
N ASP A 64 2.27 12.06 -20.53
CA ASP A 64 2.75 11.78 -21.88
C ASP A 64 4.25 11.42 -21.85
N ALA A 65 5.04 12.13 -21.03
CA ALA A 65 6.45 11.78 -20.81
C ALA A 65 6.64 10.37 -20.23
N LEU A 66 5.76 9.92 -19.34
CA LEU A 66 5.79 8.54 -18.85
C LEU A 66 5.44 7.53 -19.94
N ALA A 67 4.45 7.84 -20.79
CA ALA A 67 4.05 6.97 -21.90
C ALA A 67 5.18 6.80 -22.93
N ASP A 68 5.92 7.87 -23.23
CA ASP A 68 7.06 7.84 -24.15
C ASP A 68 8.20 6.92 -23.65
N THR A 69 8.31 6.67 -22.34
CA THR A 69 9.30 5.73 -21.78
C THR A 69 8.84 4.28 -21.70
N ALA A 70 7.54 4.03 -21.88
CA ALA A 70 6.94 2.70 -21.68
C ALA A 70 6.89 1.84 -22.96
N VAL A 71 7.17 2.43 -24.14
CA VAL A 71 7.19 1.78 -25.46
C VAL A 71 8.60 1.42 -25.92
#